data_AF-A0A3C0CA42-F1
#
_entry.id   AF-A0A3C0CA42-F1
#
_cell.length_a   1.000
_cell.length_b   1.000
_cell.length_c   1.000
_cell.angle_alpha   90.00
_cell.angle_beta   90.00
_cell.angle_gamma   90.00
#
_symmetry.space_group_name_H-M   'P 1'
#
loop_
_entity.id
_entity.type
_entity.pdbx_description
1 polymer ?
#
loop_
_entity_poly.entity_id
_entity_poly.type
_entity_poly.pdbx_seq_one_letter_code
_entity_poly.pdbx_strand_id
1 'polypeptide(L)' 'CDAVKGIFQAMIDGKANATVECNPLQGELFFETAKKVLKGEPVPKSVFVKEDVFPAETAAEVFPTRKY' A
#
# COMPACT_ATOMS: atom_id res chain seq x y z
N CYS A 1 -7.15 7.49 -3.70
CA CYS A 1 -5.94 7.34 -2.87
C CYS A 1 -5.66 5.87 -2.63
N ASP A 2 -5.50 5.07 -3.69
CA ASP A 2 -5.35 3.62 -3.53
C ASP A 2 -4.13 3.07 -4.28
N ALA A 3 -3.41 3.92 -5.02
CA ALA A 3 -2.30 3.50 -5.88
C ALA A 3 -2.68 2.29 -6.78
N VAL A 4 -3.92 2.26 -7.26
CA VAL A 4 -4.46 1.25 -8.18
C VAL A 4 -4.12 1.58 -9.63
N LYS A 5 -4.24 0.60 -10.53
CA LYS A 5 -3.86 0.78 -11.95
C LYS A 5 -4.48 2.00 -12.62
N GLY A 6 -5.74 2.32 -12.30
CA GLY A 6 -6.43 3.48 -12.86
C GLY A 6 -5.78 4.82 -12.53
N ILE A 7 -5.29 5.02 -11.30
CA ILE A 7 -4.63 6.27 -10.92
C ILE A 7 -3.23 6.37 -11.54
N PHE A 8 -2.52 5.24 -11.70
CA PHE A 8 -1.25 5.22 -12.42
C PHE A 8 -1.41 5.58 -13.90
N GLN A 9 -2.43 5.06 -14.57
CA GLN A 9 -2.72 5.45 -15.94
C GLN A 9 -3.10 6.94 -16.03
N ALA A 10 -3.89 7.46 -15.07
CA ALA A 10 -4.22 8.88 -15.01
C ALA A 10 -2.98 9.76 -14.76
N MET A 11 -2.00 9.30 -13.98
CA MET A 11 -0.73 10.00 -13.77
C MET A 11 0.11 10.02 -15.05
N ILE A 12 0.18 8.90 -15.78
CA ILE A 12 0.87 8.81 -17.08
C ILE A 12 0.20 9.72 -18.12
N ASP A 13 -1.13 9.78 -18.12
CA ASP A 13 -1.93 10.66 -18.98
C ASP A 13 -1.84 12.16 -18.57
N GLY A 14 -1.13 12.51 -17.48
CA GLY A 14 -0.99 13.88 -16.98
C GLY A 14 -2.24 14.44 -16.29
N LYS A 15 -3.21 13.58 -15.94
CA LYS A 15 -4.47 13.95 -15.27
C LYS A 15 -4.38 13.92 -13.74
N ALA A 16 -3.28 13.41 -13.19
CA ALA A 16 -3.02 13.35 -11.75
C ALA A 16 -1.53 13.57 -11.45
N ASN A 17 -1.22 14.18 -10.29
CA ASN A 17 0.16 14.55 -9.93
C ASN A 17 0.82 13.61 -8.92
N ALA A 18 0.03 12.94 -8.08
CA ALA A 18 0.53 11.97 -7.11
C ALA A 18 -0.60 11.06 -6.63
N THR A 19 -0.23 9.89 -6.11
CA THR A 19 -1.12 9.02 -5.34
C THR A 19 -0.42 8.56 -4.07
N VAL A 20 -1.18 8.48 -2.98
CA VAL A 20 -0.76 7.77 -1.76
C VAL A 20 -1.33 6.36 -1.83
N GLU A 21 -0.54 5.38 -1.40
CA GLU A 21 -0.92 3.98 -1.36
C GLU A 21 -1.78 3.67 -0.15
N CYS A 22 -2.85 2.89 -0.38
CA CYS A 22 -3.54 2.15 0.64
C CYS A 22 -3.31 0.67 0.33
N ASN A 23 -2.34 0.04 1.00
CA ASN A 23 -1.85 -1.28 0.59
C ASN A 23 -2.87 -2.38 0.97
N PRO A 24 -3.40 -3.15 0.00
CA PRO A 24 -4.40 -4.20 0.26
C PRO A 24 -3.78 -5.50 0.80
N LEU A 25 -2.46 -5.65 0.79
CA LEU A 25 -1.75 -6.86 1.23
C LEU A 25 -1.56 -6.90 2.74
N GLN A 26 -2.66 -6.79 3.49
CA GLN A 26 -2.65 -6.73 4.96
C GLN A 26 -2.74 -8.11 5.62
N GLY A 27 -2.95 -9.18 4.83
CA GLY A 27 -3.22 -10.52 5.34
C GLY A 27 -2.10 -11.08 6.22
N GLU A 28 -0.84 -10.94 5.81
CA GLU A 28 0.31 -11.43 6.58
C GLU A 28 0.40 -10.73 7.95
N LEU A 29 0.34 -9.39 7.95
CA LEU A 29 0.33 -8.57 9.16
C LEU A 29 -0.82 -8.93 10.11
N PHE A 30 -2.02 -9.18 9.55
CA PHE A 30 -3.18 -9.61 10.32
C PHE A 30 -2.94 -10.96 11.00
N PHE A 31 -2.48 -11.97 10.26
CA PHE A 31 -2.24 -13.30 10.81
C PHE A 31 -1.09 -13.32 11.82
N GLU A 32 -0.02 -12.56 11.58
CA GLU A 32 1.06 -12.40 12.56
C GLU A 32 0.56 -11.78 13.86
N THR A 33 -0.21 -10.69 13.76
CA THR A 33 -0.77 -10.02 14.94
C THR A 33 -1.72 -10.94 15.70
N ALA A 34 -2.59 -11.67 14.99
CA ALA A 34 -3.50 -12.65 15.60
C ALA A 34 -2.74 -13.77 16.33
N LYS A 35 -1.66 -14.30 15.73
CA LYS A 35 -0.82 -15.32 16.38
C LYS A 35 -0.14 -14.79 17.64
N LYS A 36 0.34 -13.55 17.65
CA LYS A 36 0.95 -12.91 18.83
C LYS A 36 -0.07 -12.76 19.96
N VAL A 37 -1.29 -12.32 19.65
CA VAL A 37 -2.39 -12.24 20.62
C VAL A 37 -2.71 -13.62 21.21
N LEU A 38 -2.82 -14.66 20.38
CA LEU A 38 -3.08 -16.02 20.85
C LEU A 38 -1.96 -16.59 21.74
N LYS A 39 -0.72 -16.15 21.55
CA LYS A 39 0.43 -16.51 22.39
C LYS A 39 0.53 -15.70 23.69
N GLY A 40 -0.34 -14.71 23.90
CA GLY A 40 -0.26 -13.79 25.04
C GLY A 40 0.88 -12.77 24.94
N GLU A 41 1.45 -12.58 23.74
CA GLU A 41 2.48 -11.58 23.51
C GLU A 41 1.86 -10.18 23.48
N PRO A 42 2.55 -9.15 24.00
CA PRO A 42 2.06 -7.78 23.93
C PRO A 42 2.02 -7.31 22.48
N VAL A 43 0.84 -6.88 22.03
CA VAL A 43 0.64 -6.26 20.72
C VAL A 43 0.29 -4.78 20.88
N PRO A 44 0.80 -3.89 20.01
CA PRO A 44 0.42 -2.49 20.04
C PRO A 44 -1.06 -2.32 19.70
N LYS A 45 -1.70 -1.31 20.32
CA LYS A 45 -3.12 -1.01 20.11
C LYS A 45 -3.46 -0.65 18.66
N SER A 46 -2.50 -0.05 17.96
CA SER A 46 -2.60 0.30 16.54
C SER A 46 -1.42 -0.30 15.79
N VAL A 47 -1.70 -1.00 14.70
CA VAL A 47 -0.70 -1.57 13.79
C VAL A 47 -0.87 -0.88 12.45
N PHE A 48 0.18 -0.25 11.94
CA PHE A 48 0.16 0.44 10.65
C PHE A 48 0.70 -0.46 9.56
N VAL A 49 0.06 -0.40 8.40
CA VAL A 49 0.52 -1.07 7.19
C VAL A 49 1.59 -0.20 6.55
N LYS A 50 2.57 -0.81 5.90
CA LYS A 50 3.54 -0.05 5.10
C LYS A 50 2.84 0.51 3.86
N GLU A 51 2.84 1.83 3.76
CA GLU A 51 2.28 2.60 2.66
C GLU A 51 3.39 3.44 2.03
N ASP A 52 3.37 3.55 0.70
CA ASP A 52 4.28 4.40 -0.07
C ASP A 52 3.53 5.56 -0.77
N VAL A 53 4.28 6.61 -1.13
CA VAL A 53 3.76 7.76 -1.90
C VAL A 53 4.38 7.74 -3.29
N PHE A 54 3.56 7.85 -4.33
CA PHE A 54 3.97 7.79 -5.72
C PHE A 54 3.68 9.12 -6.42
N PRO A 55 4.70 9.96 -6.65
CA PRO A 55 4.62 11.09 -7.58
C PRO A 55 4.40 10.61 -9.03
N ALA A 56 3.79 11.46 -9.86
CA ALA A 56 3.57 11.15 -11.27
C ALA A 56 4.87 10.90 -12.06
N GLU A 57 5.99 11.50 -11.61
CA GLU A 57 7.32 11.36 -12.21
C GLU A 57 7.83 9.91 -12.18
N THR A 58 7.56 9.19 -11.08
CA THR A 58 7.99 7.79 -10.90
C THR A 58 6.89 6.78 -11.25
N ALA A 59 5.69 7.27 -11.61
CA ALA A 59 4.53 6.44 -11.86
C ALA A 59 4.75 5.41 -12.99
N ALA A 60 5.41 5.82 -14.09
CA ALA A 60 5.65 4.95 -15.24
C ALA A 60 6.62 3.80 -14.92
N GLU A 61 7.61 4.03 -14.06
CA GLU A 61 8.61 3.04 -13.65
C GLU A 61 8.07 2.07 -12.60
N VAL A 62 7.25 2.59 -11.67
CA VAL A 62 6.68 1.80 -10.58
C VAL A 62 5.54 0.91 -11.07
N PHE A 63 4.71 1.40 -12.00
CA PHE A 63 3.53 0.67 -12.50
C PHE A 63 3.78 -0.82 -12.87
N PRO A 64 4.82 -1.20 -13.63
CA PRO A 64 5.07 -2.60 -13.97
C PRO A 64 5.52 -3.47 -12.78
N THR A 65 6.05 -2.88 -11.71
CA THR A 65 6.53 -3.63 -10.53
C THR A 65 5.41 -3.94 -9.53
N ARG A 66 4.23 -3.32 -9.69
CA ARG A 66 3.12 -3.47 -8.75
C ARG A 66 2.41 -4.81 -8.93
N LYS A 67 2.07 -5.42 -7.81
CA LYS A 67 1.32 -6.69 -7.76
C LYS A 67 -0.20 -6.51 -7.92
N TYR A 68 -0.70 -5.28 -7.92
CA TYR A 68 -2.12 -4.92 -7.96
C TYR A 68 -2.36 -3.61 -8.69
#